data_AF-A0A8T2MTX5-F1
#
_entry.id   AF-A0A8T2MTX5-F1
#
_cell.length_a   1.000
_cell.length_b   1.000
_cell.length_c   1.000
_cell.angle_alpha   90.00
_cell.angle_beta   90.00
_cell.angle_gamma   90.00
#
_symmetry.space_group_name_H-M   'P 1'
#
loop_
_entity.id
_entity.type
_entity.pdbx_description
1 polymer ?
#
loop_
_entity_poly.entity_id
_entity_poly.type
_entity_poly.pdbx_seq_one_letter_code
_entity_poly.pdbx_strand_id
1 'polypeptide(L)'
;MNRALFVPTAMEFHENLQELAVREGLKGRKVARTVESFTWNITILKGQADLLKRAKSEVQENLKQIQFAALTCNLCKGGAAGVAGDRTPPRRSLEAIPERQVAEGEGPKRVGK
;
A
#
# COMPACT_ATOMS: atom_id res chain seq x y z
N MET A 1 -0.87 -9.28 19.24
CA MET A 1 0.55 -9.40 18.81
C MET A 1 1.43 -8.64 19.80
N ASN A 2 2.31 -9.34 20.50
CA ASN A 2 3.02 -8.83 21.67
C ASN A 2 4.19 -7.91 21.27
N ARG A 3 4.13 -6.65 21.72
CA ARG A 3 5.11 -5.58 21.47
C ARG A 3 6.51 -5.87 22.07
N ALA A 4 6.63 -6.93 22.88
CA ALA A 4 7.80 -7.29 23.67
C ALA A 4 8.88 -8.10 22.91
N LEU A 5 8.59 -8.67 21.75
CA LEU A 5 9.50 -9.62 21.09
C LEU A 5 10.37 -9.02 19.97
N PHE A 6 10.18 -7.74 19.61
CA PHE A 6 10.85 -7.16 18.44
C PHE A 6 11.96 -6.14 18.76
N VAL A 7 12.23 -5.92 20.05
CA VAL A 7 13.26 -4.99 20.53
C VAL A 7 14.73 -5.50 20.40
N PRO A 8 15.08 -6.81 20.46
CA PRO A 8 16.46 -7.26 20.67
C PRO A 8 17.49 -6.83 19.60
N THR A 9 17.17 -6.96 18.30
CA THR A 9 18.15 -6.69 17.22
C THR A 9 18.35 -5.21 16.95
N ALA A 10 17.38 -4.38 17.35
CA ALA A 10 17.66 -2.95 17.40
C ALA A 10 18.62 -2.70 18.57
N MET A 11 18.34 -3.34 19.73
CA MET A 11 18.98 -3.11 21.04
C MET A 11 20.48 -3.16 21.09
N GLU A 12 21.14 -3.95 20.24
CA GLU A 12 22.60 -4.01 20.19
C GLU A 12 23.28 -2.65 19.90
N PHE A 13 22.67 -1.77 19.12
CA PHE A 13 23.22 -0.41 18.90
C PHE A 13 22.91 0.56 20.06
N HIS A 14 22.03 0.18 20.99
CA HIS A 14 21.59 1.02 22.12
C HIS A 14 22.48 0.86 23.32
N GLU A 15 23.02 -0.36 23.52
CA GLU A 15 23.81 -0.68 24.71
C GLU A 15 25.02 0.26 24.80
N ASN A 16 25.62 0.58 23.66
CA ASN A 16 26.77 1.47 23.55
C ASN A 16 26.39 2.96 23.44
N LEU A 17 25.10 3.30 23.38
CA LEU A 17 24.63 4.66 23.09
C LEU A 17 24.83 5.57 24.31
N GLN A 18 24.69 5.00 25.51
CA GLN A 18 25.05 5.65 26.77
C GLN A 18 26.56 5.91 26.86
N GLU A 19 27.40 4.92 26.55
CA GLU A 19 28.86 5.07 26.53
C GLU A 19 29.31 6.09 25.48
N LEU A 20 28.71 6.06 24.29
CA LEU A 20 28.98 7.02 23.22
C LEU A 20 28.62 8.44 23.67
N ALA A 21 27.44 8.64 24.27
CA ALA A 21 27.04 9.94 24.78
C ALA A 21 28.02 10.48 25.84
N VAL A 22 28.49 9.62 26.75
CA VAL A 22 29.50 9.98 27.76
C VAL A 22 30.86 10.28 27.11
N ARG A 23 31.29 9.48 26.12
CA ARG A 23 32.52 9.68 25.35
C ARG A 23 32.53 10.99 24.58
N GLU A 24 31.39 11.38 24.01
CA GLU A 24 31.18 12.69 23.34
C GLU A 24 31.04 13.86 24.35
N GLY A 25 31.29 13.64 25.63
CA GLY A 25 31.35 14.68 26.66
C GLY A 25 30.00 15.07 27.27
N LEU A 26 28.92 14.35 26.98
CA LEU A 26 27.64 14.56 27.65
C LEU A 26 27.71 14.02 29.08
N LYS A 27 27.13 14.75 30.04
CA LYS A 27 27.11 14.35 31.46
C LYS A 27 25.72 14.54 32.07
N GLY A 28 25.43 13.75 33.10
CA GLY A 28 24.21 13.85 33.90
C GLY A 28 22.93 13.73 33.06
N ARG A 29 21.94 14.59 33.35
CA ARG A 29 20.61 14.56 32.70
C ARG A 29 20.67 14.70 31.17
N LYS A 30 21.72 15.32 30.62
CA LYS A 30 21.87 15.50 29.17
C LYS A 30 22.11 14.16 28.45
N VAL A 31 22.84 13.23 29.07
CA VAL A 31 23.06 11.87 28.54
C VAL A 31 21.72 11.15 28.40
N ALA A 32 20.93 11.11 29.47
CA ALA A 32 19.66 10.38 29.49
C ALA A 32 18.69 10.90 28.41
N ARG A 33 18.53 12.23 28.29
CA ARG A 33 17.65 12.82 27.26
C ARG A 33 18.14 12.51 25.84
N THR A 34 19.44 12.59 25.60
CA THR A 34 20.02 12.29 24.29
C THR A 34 19.81 10.81 23.94
N VAL A 35 20.08 9.90 24.87
CA VAL A 35 19.93 8.46 24.67
C VAL A 35 18.47 8.08 24.40
N GLU A 36 17.54 8.65 25.16
CA GLU A 36 16.09 8.44 24.95
C GLU A 36 15.64 8.97 23.58
N SER A 37 16.07 10.18 23.20
CA SER A 37 15.76 10.76 21.89
C SER A 37 16.29 9.91 20.73
N PHE A 38 17.51 9.38 20.85
CA PHE A 38 18.08 8.50 19.83
C PHE A 38 17.37 7.15 19.75
N THR A 39 16.97 6.60 20.89
CA THR A 39 16.20 5.34 20.94
C THR A 39 14.88 5.46 20.19
N TRP A 40 14.19 6.59 20.34
CA TRP A 40 12.98 6.88 19.57
C TRP A 40 13.27 6.96 18.06
N ASN A 41 14.32 7.68 17.65
CA ASN A 41 14.73 7.78 16.25
C ASN A 41 15.02 6.39 15.62
N ILE A 42 15.76 5.53 16.33
CA ILE A 42 16.04 4.16 15.88
C ILE A 42 14.73 3.37 15.71
N THR A 43 13.80 3.48 16.66
CA THR A 43 12.52 2.76 16.61
C THR A 43 11.66 3.21 15.42
N ILE A 44 11.60 4.52 15.15
CA ILE A 44 10.87 5.07 13.99
C ILE A 44 11.50 4.59 12.68
N LEU A 45 12.82 4.69 12.53
CA LEU A 45 13.52 4.24 11.32
C LEU A 45 13.34 2.75 11.08
N LYS A 46 13.37 1.92 12.15
CA LYS A 46 13.08 0.49 12.05
C LYS A 46 11.66 0.23 11.56
N GLY A 47 10.68 0.94 12.12
CA GLY A 47 9.29 0.84 11.68
C GLY A 47 9.12 1.18 10.20
N GLN A 48 9.79 2.24 9.73
CA GLN A 48 9.79 2.62 8.30
C GLN A 48 10.42 1.53 7.43
N ALA A 49 11.59 1.02 7.82
CA ALA A 49 12.28 -0.05 7.10
C ALA A 49 11.41 -1.32 6.99
N ASP A 50 10.66 -1.66 8.03
CA ASP A 50 9.76 -2.81 8.03
C ASP A 50 8.55 -2.61 7.10
N LEU A 51 8.00 -1.40 7.03
CA LEU A 51 6.96 -1.06 6.07
C LEU A 51 7.47 -1.21 4.62
N LEU A 52 8.66 -0.69 4.32
CA LEU A 52 9.30 -0.83 3.01
C LEU A 52 9.56 -2.30 2.65
N LYS A 53 10.07 -3.10 3.58
CA LYS A 53 10.29 -4.54 3.37
C LYS A 53 8.98 -5.26 3.05
N ARG A 54 7.91 -4.96 3.79
CA ARG A 54 6.57 -5.54 3.55
C ARG A 54 6.03 -5.15 2.17
N ALA A 55 6.06 -3.86 1.84
CA ALA A 55 5.61 -3.36 0.54
C ALA A 55 6.38 -4.02 -0.61
N LYS A 56 7.71 -4.16 -0.49
CA LYS A 56 8.54 -4.87 -1.46
C LYS A 56 8.08 -6.33 -1.63
N SER A 57 7.91 -7.06 -0.54
CA SER A 57 7.47 -8.46 -0.58
C SER A 57 6.10 -8.61 -1.24
N GLU A 58 5.17 -7.70 -0.95
CA GLU A 58 3.82 -7.70 -1.54
C GLU A 58 3.87 -7.46 -3.06
N VAL A 59 4.64 -6.46 -3.52
CA VAL A 59 4.83 -6.22 -4.96
C VAL A 59 5.45 -7.43 -5.65
N GLN A 60 6.44 -8.08 -5.03
CA GLN A 60 7.05 -9.28 -5.60
C GLN A 60 6.05 -10.43 -5.72
N GLU A 61 5.15 -10.59 -4.74
CA GLU A 61 4.13 -11.63 -4.79
C GLU A 61 3.06 -11.32 -5.83
N ASN A 62 2.60 -10.06 -5.90
CA ASN A 62 1.67 -9.61 -6.92
C ASN A 62 2.22 -9.84 -8.34
N LEU A 63 3.51 -9.62 -8.56
CA LEU A 63 4.14 -9.90 -9.85
C LEU A 63 4.08 -11.39 -10.21
N LYS A 64 4.33 -12.30 -9.26
CA LYS A 64 4.20 -13.74 -9.50
C LYS A 64 2.76 -14.11 -9.84
N GLN A 65 1.79 -13.59 -9.10
CA GLN A 65 0.37 -13.84 -9.37
C GLN A 65 -0.04 -13.37 -10.76
N ILE A 66 0.43 -12.20 -11.21
CA ILE A 66 0.21 -11.71 -12.57
C ILE A 66 0.84 -12.65 -13.60
N GLN A 67 2.08 -13.11 -13.39
CA GLN A 67 2.74 -14.05 -14.30
C GLN A 67 1.99 -15.39 -14.37
N PHE A 68 1.58 -15.95 -13.23
CA PHE A 68 0.81 -17.19 -13.19
C PHE A 68 -0.56 -17.05 -13.85
N ALA A 69 -1.26 -15.93 -13.62
CA ALA A 69 -2.52 -15.63 -14.29
C ALA A 69 -2.33 -15.53 -15.82
N ALA A 70 -1.28 -14.84 -16.27
CA ALA A 70 -0.98 -14.69 -17.68
C ALA A 70 -0.63 -16.03 -18.36
N LEU A 71 0.13 -16.90 -17.68
CA LEU A 71 0.41 -18.26 -18.15
C LEU A 71 -0.86 -19.11 -18.23
N THR A 72 -1.70 -19.07 -17.19
CA THR A 72 -2.96 -19.81 -17.14
C THR A 72 -3.95 -19.33 -18.20
N CYS A 73 -3.90 -18.04 -18.55
CA CYS A 73 -4.71 -17.43 -19.59
C CYS A 73 -4.09 -17.53 -21.00
N ASN A 74 -2.99 -18.27 -21.19
CA ASN A 74 -2.25 -18.38 -22.47
C ASN A 74 -1.80 -17.03 -23.07
N LEU A 75 -1.61 -15.99 -22.24
CA LEU A 75 -1.23 -14.63 -22.67
C LEU A 75 0.30 -14.45 -22.86
N CYS A 76 1.13 -15.41 -22.43
CA CYS A 76 2.59 -15.25 -22.38
C CYS A 76 3.36 -15.65 -23.65
N LYS A 77 2.70 -15.88 -24.79
CA LYS A 77 3.40 -16.09 -26.07
C LYS A 77 3.00 -14.99 -27.05
N GLY A 78 3.94 -14.07 -27.28
CA GLY A 78 3.93 -13.27 -28.51
C GLY A 78 4.01 -14.22 -29.70
N GLY A 79 2.88 -14.39 -30.38
CA GLY A 79 2.75 -15.22 -31.56
C GLY A 79 1.42 -14.94 -32.21
N ALA A 80 1.43 -14.07 -33.21
CA ALA A 80 0.41 -14.08 -34.25
C ALA A 80 0.44 -15.47 -34.93
N ALA A 81 -0.35 -16.42 -34.44
CA ALA A 81 -0.79 -17.65 -35.09
C ALA A 81 -1.75 -18.37 -34.11
N GLY A 82 -3.06 -18.43 -34.33
CA GLY A 82 -3.80 -18.07 -35.51
C GLY A 82 -5.28 -17.87 -35.23
N VAL A 83 -5.89 -17.29 -36.24
CA VAL A 83 -7.33 -17.23 -36.45
C VAL A 83 -7.84 -18.66 -36.61
N ALA A 84 -8.54 -19.21 -35.61
CA ALA A 84 -9.51 -20.29 -35.78
C ALA A 84 -10.28 -20.44 -34.46
N GLY A 85 -11.60 -20.41 -34.56
CA GLY A 85 -12.48 -20.05 -33.47
C GLY A 85 -12.61 -21.09 -32.36
N ASP A 86 -12.99 -20.60 -31.19
CA ASP A 86 -14.17 -21.13 -30.53
C ASP A 86 -14.90 -19.99 -29.81
N ARG A 87 -16.22 -19.96 -29.98
CA ARG A 87 -17.11 -18.88 -29.53
C ARG A 87 -17.35 -19.00 -28.03
N THR A 88 -16.95 -18.01 -27.26
CA THR A 88 -17.58 -17.74 -25.95
C THR A 88 -18.16 -16.32 -25.95
N PRO A 89 -19.44 -16.14 -25.57
CA PRO A 89 -20.15 -14.89 -25.81
C PRO A 89 -19.66 -13.76 -24.90
N PRO A 90 -19.76 -12.49 -25.32
CA PRO A 90 -19.37 -11.37 -24.49
C PRO A 90 -20.29 -11.29 -23.27
N ARG A 91 -19.68 -11.22 -22.09
CA ARG A 91 -20.38 -10.90 -20.84
C ARG A 91 -21.14 -9.59 -21.04
N ARG A 92 -22.46 -9.72 -20.92
CA ARG A 92 -23.50 -8.70 -20.86
C ARG A 92 -22.98 -7.37 -20.29
N SER A 93 -22.99 -6.35 -21.14
CA SER A 93 -22.76 -4.95 -20.82
C SER A 93 -23.54 -4.56 -19.56
N LEU A 94 -22.85 -4.03 -18.54
CA LEU A 94 -23.53 -3.34 -17.45
C LEU A 94 -24.23 -2.11 -18.04
N GLU A 95 -25.56 -2.09 -18.01
CA GLU A 95 -26.33 -0.92 -18.40
C GLU A 95 -26.09 0.23 -17.41
N ALA A 96 -25.90 1.43 -17.94
CA ALA A 96 -25.69 2.65 -17.18
C ALA A 96 -26.94 2.99 -16.35
N ILE A 97 -26.73 3.37 -15.10
CA ILE A 97 -27.76 3.82 -14.15
C ILE A 97 -28.36 5.14 -14.69
N PRO A 98 -29.68 5.26 -14.92
CA PRO A 98 -30.25 6.53 -15.35
C PRO A 98 -30.24 7.54 -14.19
N GLU A 99 -29.57 8.67 -14.41
CA GLU A 99 -29.52 9.80 -13.49
C GLU A 99 -30.89 10.49 -13.35
N ARG A 100 -31.28 10.81 -12.11
CA ARG A 100 -32.42 11.68 -11.80
C ARG A 100 -32.13 13.11 -12.28
N GLN A 101 -33.07 13.72 -13.01
CA GLN A 101 -33.14 15.17 -13.16
C GLN A 101 -34.45 15.72 -12.56
N VAL A 102 -34.30 16.80 -11.79
CA VAL A 102 -35.33 17.57 -11.09
C VAL A 102 -35.54 18.88 -11.84
N ALA A 103 -36.82 19.23 -12.07
CA ALA A 103 -37.41 20.56 -12.37
C ALA A 103 -36.88 21.29 -13.64
N GLU A 104 -37.59 22.14 -14.37
CA GLU A 104 -38.71 23.08 -14.18
C GLU A 104 -39.55 23.07 -15.49
N GLY A 105 -40.86 23.32 -15.53
CA GLY A 105 -41.48 24.64 -15.40
C GLY A 105 -41.71 25.26 -16.80
N GLU A 106 -42.94 25.27 -17.31
CA GLU A 106 -43.49 26.30 -18.22
C GLU A 106 -44.96 26.00 -18.59
N GLY A 107 -45.87 26.95 -18.29
CA GLY A 107 -47.16 27.08 -19.01
C GLY A 107 -46.94 27.83 -20.34
N PRO A 108 -47.98 28.24 -21.14
CA PRO A 108 -49.37 28.48 -20.72
C PRO A 108 -50.49 28.25 -21.81
N LYS A 109 -51.74 28.59 -21.40
CA LYS A 109 -52.92 29.12 -22.16
C LYS A 109 -54.02 28.18 -22.73
N ARG A 110 -55.16 28.23 -22.01
CA ARG A 110 -56.60 28.40 -22.37
C ARG A 110 -57.10 27.99 -23.78
N VAL A 111 -58.22 27.25 -23.83
CA VAL A 111 -59.61 27.70 -24.11
C VAL A 111 -60.50 26.47 -24.34
N GLY A 112 -61.73 26.45 -23.80
CA GLY A 112 -62.75 25.49 -24.21
C GLY A 112 -64.08 25.62 -23.46
N LYS A 113 -64.90 26.59 -23.91
CA LYS A 113 -66.35 26.85 -23.72
C LYS A 113 -66.99 26.60 -22.35
#